data_AF-Q7Z848-F1
#
_entry.id   AF-Q7Z848-F1
#
_cell.length_a   1.000
_cell.length_b   1.000
_cell.length_c   1.000
_cell.angle_alpha   90.00
_cell.angle_beta   90.00
_cell.angle_gamma   90.00
#
_symmetry.space_group_name_H-M   'P 1'
#
loop_
_entity.id
_entity.type
_entity.pdbx_description
1 polymer ?
#
loop_
_entity_poly.entity_id
_entity_poly.type
_entity_poly.pdbx_seq_one_letter_code
_entity_poly.pdbx_strand_id
1 'polypeptide(L)'
;CEALRCLGQALHTLEDFPAHSNYCELVLIDMEERRGQHSPVFPHVGTDTRVTLRNDTRNNGKSVWPLVTGTFGGVDFLHSV
;
A
#
# COMPACT_ATOMS: atom_id res chain seq x y z
N CYS A 1 7.10 -5.32 31.62
CA CYS A 1 6.14 -5.60 30.53
C CYS A 1 6.46 -4.81 29.26
N GLU A 2 7.73 -4.75 28.83
CA GLU A 2 8.14 -4.02 27.63
C GLU A 2 7.75 -4.73 26.33
N ALA A 3 7.68 -6.06 26.34
CA ALA A 3 7.29 -6.84 25.16
C ALA A 3 5.89 -6.47 24.64
N LEU A 4 4.93 -6.24 25.54
CA LEU A 4 3.57 -5.83 25.15
C LEU A 4 3.53 -4.39 24.63
N ARG A 5 4.36 -3.49 25.18
CA ARG A 5 4.49 -2.11 24.69
C ARG A 5 5.11 -2.09 23.28
N CYS A 6 6.21 -2.82 23.07
CA CYS A 6 6.82 -2.96 21.74
C CYS A 6 5.89 -3.65 20.73
N LEU A 7 5.06 -4.60 21.18
CA LEU A 7 4.04 -5.20 20.33
C LEU A 7 2.97 -4.16 19.94
N GLY A 8 2.48 -3.35 20.88
CA GLY A 8 1.52 -2.28 20.60
C GLY A 8 2.06 -1.29 19.57
N GLN A 9 3.30 -0.86 19.75
CA GLN A 9 4.03 -0.02 18.79
C GLN A 9 4.02 -0.61 17.37
N ALA A 10 4.41 -1.89 17.25
CA ALA A 10 4.50 -2.55 15.96
C ALA A 10 3.13 -2.72 15.29
N LEU A 11 2.08 -3.02 16.08
CA LEU A 11 0.71 -3.13 15.59
C LEU A 11 0.18 -1.80 15.08
N HIS A 12 0.45 -0.70 15.79
CA HIS A 12 0.06 0.63 15.36
C HIS A 12 0.76 1.03 14.05
N THR A 13 2.08 0.81 13.94
CA THR A 13 2.80 1.05 12.67
C THR A 13 2.24 0.23 11.50
N LEU A 14 1.79 -1.00 11.77
CA LEU A 14 1.13 -1.83 10.76
C LEU A 14 -0.25 -1.30 10.34
N GLU A 15 -0.98 -0.65 11.25
CA GLU A 15 -2.28 -0.03 10.99
C GLU A 15 -2.15 1.28 10.21
N ASP A 16 -1.12 2.08 10.52
CA ASP A 16 -0.89 3.37 9.86
C ASP A 16 -0.59 3.21 8.36
N PHE A 17 0.13 2.16 7.98
CA PHE A 17 0.51 1.95 6.58
C PHE A 17 -0.71 1.87 5.63
N PRO A 18 -1.70 0.98 5.82
CA PRO A 18 -2.91 0.97 4.98
C PRO A 18 -3.83 2.17 5.22
N ALA A 19 -3.80 2.81 6.40
CA ALA A 19 -4.60 4.00 6.69
C ALA A 19 -4.11 5.26 5.95
N HIS A 20 -2.80 5.37 5.76
CA HIS A 20 -2.14 6.54 5.17
C HIS A 20 -1.57 6.28 3.77
N SER A 21 -1.92 5.16 3.15
CA SER A 21 -1.53 4.86 1.77
C SER A 21 -2.72 4.41 0.93
N ASN A 22 -2.53 4.38 -0.40
CA ASN A 22 -3.48 3.72 -1.28
C ASN A 22 -3.31 2.19 -1.32
N TYR A 23 -2.61 1.58 -0.35
CA TYR A 23 -2.29 0.16 -0.37
C TYR A 23 -3.54 -0.74 -0.43
N CYS A 24 -4.58 -0.44 0.35
CA CYS A 24 -5.82 -1.22 0.36
C CYS A 24 -6.48 -1.29 -1.01
N GLU A 25 -6.55 -0.16 -1.71
CA GLU A 25 -7.06 -0.06 -3.07
C GLU A 25 -6.25 -0.92 -4.03
N LEU A 26 -4.92 -0.80 -4.00
CA LEU A 26 -4.03 -1.57 -4.87
C LEU A 26 -4.17 -3.08 -4.65
N VAL A 27 -4.32 -3.50 -3.40
CA VAL A 27 -4.55 -4.92 -3.04
C VAL A 27 -5.88 -5.40 -3.59
N LEU A 28 -6.96 -4.63 -3.46
CA LEU A 28 -8.27 -5.00 -4.00
C LEU A 28 -8.24 -5.11 -5.54
N ILE A 29 -7.55 -4.21 -6.21
CA ILE A 29 -7.36 -4.28 -7.68
C ILE A 29 -6.59 -5.54 -8.05
N ASP A 30 -5.45 -5.79 -7.41
CA ASP A 30 -4.59 -6.95 -7.70
C ASP A 30 -5.30 -8.28 -7.39
N MET A 31 -6.14 -8.34 -6.35
CA MET A 31 -6.96 -9.53 -6.05
C MET A 31 -7.96 -9.85 -7.16
N GLU A 32 -8.65 -8.85 -7.69
CA GLU A 32 -9.61 -9.04 -8.80
C GLU A 32 -8.90 -9.35 -10.11
N GLU A 33 -7.78 -8.68 -10.42
CA GLU A 33 -6.96 -9.00 -11.60
C GLU A 33 -6.44 -10.46 -11.55
N ARG A 34 -6.02 -10.96 -10.38
CA ARG A 34 -5.61 -12.37 -10.20
C ARG A 34 -6.76 -13.36 -10.40
N ARG A 35 -8.01 -12.94 -10.17
CA ARG A 35 -9.22 -13.73 -10.45
C ARG A 35 -9.63 -13.65 -11.92
N GLY A 36 -8.93 -12.87 -12.74
CA GLY A 36 -9.28 -12.63 -14.15
C GLY A 36 -10.50 -11.72 -14.32
N GLN A 37 -10.85 -10.96 -13.27
CA GLN A 37 -12.00 -10.05 -13.25
C GLN A 37 -11.54 -8.60 -13.35
N HIS A 38 -12.44 -7.73 -13.82
CA HIS A 38 -12.22 -6.29 -13.75
C HIS A 38 -12.56 -5.79 -12.35
N SER A 39 -11.61 -5.09 -11.71
CA SER A 39 -11.86 -4.50 -10.40
C SER A 39 -12.84 -3.33 -10.50
N PRO A 40 -13.89 -3.26 -9.66
CA PRO A 40 -14.75 -2.09 -9.55
C PRO A 40 -14.08 -0.93 -8.78
N VAL A 41 -12.86 -1.13 -8.27
CA VAL A 41 -12.11 -0.15 -7.48
C VAL A 41 -11.29 0.74 -8.40
N PHE A 42 -11.44 2.06 -8.26
CA PHE A 42 -10.70 3.05 -9.03
C PHE A 42 -9.40 3.40 -8.34
N PRO A 43 -8.26 3.43 -9.04
CA PRO A 43 -6.97 3.85 -8.47
C PRO A 43 -6.99 5.34 -8.10
N HIS A 44 -6.57 5.68 -6.88
CA HIS A 44 -6.56 7.02 -6.30
C HIS A 44 -5.75 8.00 -7.15
N VAL A 45 -4.68 7.50 -7.76
CA VAL A 45 -3.77 8.25 -8.64
C VAL A 45 -4.28 8.40 -10.07
N GLY A 46 -5.37 7.71 -10.43
CA GLY A 46 -5.91 7.68 -11.79
C GLY A 46 -5.51 6.42 -12.58
N THR A 47 -6.29 6.11 -13.61
CA THR A 47 -6.13 4.87 -14.39
C THR A 47 -4.89 4.89 -15.29
N ASP A 48 -4.51 6.07 -15.79
CA ASP A 48 -3.42 6.25 -16.75
C ASP A 48 -2.03 6.40 -16.09
N THR A 49 -1.93 6.20 -14.77
CA THR A 49 -0.66 6.31 -14.05
C THR A 49 0.08 5.00 -13.89
N ARG A 50 -0.35 3.93 -14.59
CA ARG A 50 0.34 2.65 -14.53
C ARG A 50 1.75 2.76 -15.10
N VAL A 51 2.69 2.09 -14.45
CA VAL A 51 4.08 1.98 -14.89
C VAL A 51 4.40 0.53 -15.19
N THR A 52 5.00 0.28 -16.36
CA THR A 52 5.51 -1.04 -16.74
C THR A 52 6.87 -1.28 -16.10
N LEU A 53 6.95 -2.29 -15.22
CA LEU A 53 8.21 -2.68 -14.59
C LEU A 53 9.07 -3.45 -15.61
N ARG A 54 10.10 -2.78 -16.14
CA ARG A 54 10.96 -3.32 -17.23
C ARG A 54 12.18 -4.11 -16.75
N ASN A 55 12.65 -3.88 -15.52
CA ASN A 55 13.95 -4.38 -15.04
C ASN A 55 13.85 -5.47 -13.96
N ASP A 56 12.66 -6.03 -13.74
CA ASP A 56 12.45 -7.03 -12.70
C ASP A 56 12.21 -8.40 -13.32
N THR A 57 13.18 -9.29 -13.16
CA THR A 57 13.15 -10.70 -13.59
C THR A 57 11.99 -11.49 -12.98
N ARG A 58 11.36 -11.01 -11.90
CA ARG A 58 10.18 -11.63 -11.28
C ARG A 58 8.86 -11.12 -11.83
N ASN A 59 8.84 -9.93 -12.43
CA ASN A 59 7.60 -9.24 -12.77
C ASN A 59 7.28 -9.21 -14.27
N ASN A 60 8.14 -9.76 -15.15
CA ASN A 60 7.86 -10.06 -16.57
C ASN A 60 7.05 -8.97 -17.34
N GLY A 61 7.36 -7.68 -17.14
CA GLY A 61 6.64 -6.58 -17.78
C GLY A 61 5.28 -6.25 -17.16
N LYS A 62 5.01 -6.64 -15.92
CA LYS A 62 3.79 -6.29 -15.18
C LYS A 62 3.63 -4.78 -15.14
N SER A 63 2.43 -4.34 -15.49
CA SER A 63 2.01 -2.95 -15.40
C SER A 63 1.32 -2.73 -14.04
N VAL A 64 1.83 -1.83 -13.21
CA VAL A 64 1.35 -1.61 -11.84
C VAL A 64 1.06 -0.13 -11.58
N TRP A 65 0.12 0.15 -10.69
CA TRP A 65 -0.08 1.51 -10.17
C TRP A 65 0.94 1.83 -9.08
N PRO A 66 1.34 3.10 -8.94
CA PRO A 66 2.24 3.52 -7.89
C PRO A 66 1.56 3.41 -6.51
N LEU A 67 2.35 2.97 -5.52
CA LEU A 67 2.00 3.09 -4.11
C LEU A 67 2.28 4.53 -3.66
N VAL A 68 1.26 5.17 -3.12
CA VAL A 68 1.31 6.50 -2.51
C VAL A 68 1.11 6.31 -1.02
N THR A 69 2.10 6.67 -0.21
CA THR A 69 2.08 6.53 1.26
C THR A 69 1.75 7.85 1.98
N GLY A 70 1.07 8.78 1.30
CA GLY A 70 0.73 10.09 1.84
C GLY A 70 1.95 10.94 2.22
N THR A 71 1.68 12.05 2.91
CA THR A 71 2.71 12.86 3.60
C THR A 71 2.56 12.57 5.09
N PHE A 72 3.53 11.88 5.68
CA PHE A 72 3.61 11.71 7.12
C PHE A 72 3.94 13.08 7.75
N GLY A 73 2.99 13.65 8.50
CA GLY A 73 3.28 14.81 9.32
C GLY A 73 4.22 14.42 10.45
N GLY A 74 5.11 15.32 10.90
CA GLY A 74 6.02 15.03 12.04
C GLY A 74 5.29 14.56 13.32
N VAL A 75 3.99 14.87 13.44
CA VAL A 75 3.12 14.44 14.54
C VAL A 75 2.74 12.95 14.47
N ASP A 76 2.72 12.31 13.30
CA ASP A 76 2.53 10.85 13.21
C ASP A 76 3.71 10.12 13.86
N PHE A 77 4.94 10.57 13.58
CA PHE A 77 6.14 9.98 14.21
C PHE A 77 6.16 10.13 15.74
N LEU A 78 5.51 11.16 16.28
CA LEU A 78 5.48 11.46 17.71
C LEU A 78 4.35 10.76 18.46
N HIS A 79 3.27 10.38 17.77
CA HIS A 79 2.19 9.58 18.36
C HIS A 79 2.34 8.10 18.09
N SER A 80 3.27 7.71 17.21
CA SER A 80 3.55 6.31 17.05
C SER A 80 4.18 5.68 18.30
N VAL A 81 4.94 6.40 19.15
CA VAL A 81 5.75 5.86 20.31
C VAL A 81 5.00 5.32 21.52
#